data_AF-A0A4U0W5R4-F1
#
_entry.id   AF-A0A4U0W5R4-F1
#
_cell.length_a   1.000
_cell.length_b   1.000
_cell.length_c   1.000
_cell.angle_alpha   90.00
_cell.angle_beta   90.00
_cell.angle_gamma   90.00
#
_symmetry.space_group_name_H-M   'P 1'
#
loop_
_entity.id
_entity.type
_entity.pdbx_description
1 polymer ?
#
loop_
_entity_poly.entity_id
_entity_poly.type
_entity_poly.pdbx_seq_one_letter_code
_entity_poly.pdbx_strand_id
1 'polypeptide(L)'
;MSAPAEAHIKRGHVITFSLLALFSLIEWIIAAALVSYYNKDHNYPSNSVRDRVRFLLFAGLWTFVFSFVYIAGFLTAATNFLFSIASHVVWLFVTWVFQLAGTAALSSALGGSLDCSFYNGPHCSQLNALEAFGWICWILLTFMLAFAVWIGARSARSGNGFGGAVVSV
;
A
#
# COMPACT_ATOMS: atom_id res chain seq x y z
N MET A 1 6.61 -25.13 -11.18
CA MET A 1 5.17 -25.09 -11.55
C MET A 1 5.08 -25.49 -13.02
N SER A 2 3.91 -25.47 -13.67
CA SER A 2 3.92 -25.50 -15.15
C SER A 2 4.37 -24.13 -15.67
N ALA A 3 5.16 -24.07 -16.74
CA ALA A 3 5.62 -22.83 -17.37
C ALA A 3 4.53 -21.75 -17.57
N PRO A 4 3.28 -22.07 -17.98
CA PRO A 4 2.22 -21.07 -18.09
C PRO A 4 1.82 -20.46 -16.73
N ALA A 5 1.79 -21.23 -15.64
CA ALA A 5 1.43 -20.71 -14.32
C ALA A 5 2.48 -19.70 -13.80
N GLU A 6 3.77 -19.93 -14.08
CA GLU A 6 4.86 -19.03 -13.71
C GLU A 6 4.77 -17.70 -14.47
N ALA A 7 4.43 -17.74 -15.76
CA ALA A 7 4.21 -16.54 -16.57
C ALA A 7 3.04 -15.68 -16.03
N HIS A 8 1.95 -16.31 -15.59
CA HIS A 8 0.82 -15.60 -14.99
C HIS A 8 1.16 -14.97 -13.65
N ILE A 9 1.93 -15.67 -12.78
CA ILE A 9 2.38 -15.12 -11.50
C ILE A 9 3.29 -13.90 -11.72
N LYS A 10 4.26 -14.00 -12.63
CA LYS A 10 5.16 -12.90 -13.00
C LYS A 10 4.41 -11.67 -13.49
N ARG A 11 3.45 -11.86 -14.40
CA ARG A 11 2.62 -10.77 -14.92
C ARG A 11 1.74 -10.16 -13.82
N GLY A 12 1.11 -11.01 -12.99
CA GLY A 12 0.28 -10.56 -11.88
C GLY A 12 1.05 -9.76 -10.84
N HIS A 13 2.28 -10.19 -10.51
CA HIS A 13 3.17 -9.47 -9.60
C HIS A 13 3.48 -8.07 -10.14
N VAL A 14 4.00 -7.96 -11.36
CA VAL A 14 4.35 -6.66 -11.96
C VAL A 14 3.12 -5.74 -12.04
N ILE A 15 1.96 -6.24 -12.46
CA ILE A 15 0.73 -5.44 -12.56
C ILE A 15 0.30 -4.92 -11.19
N THR A 16 0.19 -5.81 -10.18
CA THR A 16 -0.33 -5.43 -8.86
C THR A 16 0.60 -4.49 -8.11
N PHE A 17 1.92 -4.73 -8.17
CA PHE A 17 2.90 -3.81 -7.57
C PHE A 17 2.97 -2.47 -8.32
N SER A 18 2.78 -2.44 -9.64
CA SER A 18 2.73 -1.18 -10.39
C SER A 18 1.49 -0.36 -10.06
N LEU A 19 0.33 -1.01 -9.90
CA LEU A 19 -0.90 -0.36 -9.44
C LEU A 19 -0.74 0.16 -8.01
N LEU A 20 -0.12 -0.62 -7.13
CA LEU A 20 0.15 -0.21 -5.75
C LEU A 20 1.09 1.00 -5.71
N ALA A 21 2.15 1.02 -6.53
CA ALA A 21 3.05 2.16 -6.67
C ALA A 21 2.31 3.41 -7.17
N LEU A 22 1.46 3.27 -8.18
CA LEU A 22 0.69 4.40 -8.73
C LEU A 22 -0.28 4.98 -7.68
N PHE A 23 -1.07 4.15 -7.02
CA PHE A 23 -2.07 4.63 -6.06
C PHE A 23 -1.44 5.19 -4.80
N SER A 24 -0.36 4.58 -4.29
CA SER A 24 0.39 5.13 -3.16
C SER A 24 1.15 6.41 -3.49
N LEU A 25 1.59 6.60 -4.74
CA LEU A 25 2.12 7.89 -5.20
C LEU A 25 1.06 8.98 -5.14
N ILE A 26 -0.16 8.70 -5.60
CA ILE A 26 -1.26 9.65 -5.56
C ILE A 26 -1.63 9.98 -4.10
N GLU A 27 -1.78 8.97 -3.26
CA GLU A 27 -2.00 9.12 -1.80
C GLU A 27 -0.91 10.01 -1.17
N TRP A 28 0.36 9.69 -1.44
CA TRP A 28 1.51 10.42 -0.91
C TRP A 28 1.51 11.89 -1.33
N ILE A 29 1.25 12.20 -2.61
CA ILE A 29 1.20 13.57 -3.11
C ILE A 29 0.05 14.36 -2.47
N ILE A 30 -1.13 13.75 -2.32
CA ILE A 30 -2.27 14.41 -1.67
C ILE A 30 -1.95 14.70 -0.20
N ALA A 31 -1.40 13.72 0.52
CA ALA A 31 -0.98 13.91 1.91
C ALA A 31 0.10 14.99 2.03
N ALA A 32 1.07 15.04 1.12
CA ALA A 32 2.13 16.04 1.09
C ALA A 32 1.57 17.45 0.86
N ALA A 33 0.63 17.59 -0.07
CA ALA A 33 -0.05 18.85 -0.33
C ALA A 33 -0.83 19.32 0.91
N LEU A 34 -1.61 18.43 1.53
CA LEU A 34 -2.35 18.75 2.75
C LEU A 34 -1.42 19.17 3.91
N VAL A 35 -0.34 18.42 4.16
CA VAL A 35 0.65 18.79 5.20
C VAL A 35 1.27 20.14 4.89
N SER A 36 1.59 20.44 3.63
CA SER A 36 2.12 21.74 3.22
C SER A 36 1.15 22.89 3.51
N TYR A 37 -0.11 22.76 3.09
CA TYR A 37 -1.15 23.77 3.36
C TYR A 37 -1.40 23.94 4.85
N TYR A 38 -1.52 22.84 5.60
CA TYR A 38 -1.74 22.88 7.04
C TYR A 38 -0.58 23.50 7.82
N ASN A 39 0.66 23.28 7.40
CA ASN A 39 1.83 23.90 8.03
C ASN A 39 1.95 25.40 7.68
N LYS A 40 1.52 25.80 6.47
CA LYS A 40 1.56 27.19 6.02
C LYS A 40 0.44 28.01 6.66
N ASP A 41 -0.79 27.56 6.51
CA ASP A 41 -1.99 28.34 6.82
C ASP A 41 -2.53 28.04 8.23
N HIS A 42 -1.95 27.05 8.93
CA HIS A 42 -2.34 26.66 10.30
C HIS A 42 -3.83 26.32 10.43
N ASN A 43 -4.42 25.80 9.36
CA ASN A 43 -5.86 25.61 9.20
C ASN A 43 -6.28 24.13 9.21
N TYR A 44 -5.51 23.22 9.82
CA TYR A 44 -5.94 21.83 9.91
C TYR A 44 -7.26 21.70 10.72
N PRO A 45 -8.24 20.89 10.28
CA PRO A 45 -9.56 20.82 10.92
C PRO A 45 -9.53 20.40 12.39
N SER A 46 -8.57 19.54 12.75
CA SER A 46 -8.29 19.14 14.13
C SER A 46 -6.88 18.56 14.26
N ASN A 47 -6.33 18.54 15.47
CA ASN A 47 -5.07 17.84 15.74
C ASN A 47 -5.14 16.37 15.34
N SER A 48 -6.32 15.75 15.51
CA SER A 48 -6.59 14.38 15.09
C SER A 48 -6.32 14.20 13.60
N VAL A 49 -6.99 14.99 12.74
CA VAL A 49 -6.83 14.94 11.28
C VAL A 49 -5.38 15.22 10.88
N ARG A 50 -4.73 16.24 11.46
CA ARG A 50 -3.33 16.58 11.19
C ARG A 50 -2.41 15.38 11.37
N ASP A 51 -2.53 14.68 12.50
CA ASP A 51 -1.61 13.58 12.84
C ASP A 51 -1.84 12.37 11.91
N ARG A 52 -3.09 12.11 11.50
CA ARG A 52 -3.44 11.02 10.58
C ARG A 52 -2.98 11.29 9.15
N VAL A 53 -3.15 12.52 8.68
CA VAL A 53 -2.63 12.95 7.37
C VAL A 53 -1.10 12.82 7.32
N ARG A 54 -0.39 13.18 8.41
CA ARG A 54 1.07 12.99 8.49
C ARG A 54 1.49 11.52 8.56
N PHE A 55 0.70 10.66 9.19
CA PHE A 55 0.96 9.23 9.15
C PHE A 55 0.74 8.66 7.74
N LEU A 56 -0.33 9.05 7.04
CA LEU A 56 -0.59 8.64 5.66
C LEU A 56 0.44 9.22 4.67
N LEU A 57 1.04 10.39 4.96
CA LEU A 57 2.20 10.89 4.23
C LEU A 57 3.37 9.90 4.29
N PHE A 58 3.69 9.40 5.49
CA PHE A 58 4.71 8.38 5.67
C PHE A 58 4.31 7.06 5.01
N ALA A 59 3.10 6.59 5.23
CA ALA A 59 2.63 5.30 4.73
C ALA A 59 2.55 5.26 3.19
N GLY A 60 2.11 6.35 2.56
CA GLY A 60 2.12 6.50 1.10
C GLY A 60 3.54 6.47 0.53
N LEU A 61 4.50 7.23 1.11
CA LEU A 61 5.90 7.21 0.68
C LEU A 61 6.55 5.83 0.88
N TRP A 62 6.33 5.22 2.05
CA TRP A 62 6.77 3.86 2.36
C TRP A 62 6.29 2.87 1.30
N THR A 63 4.99 2.89 1.01
CA THR A 63 4.38 1.98 0.05
C THR A 63 4.93 2.21 -1.35
N PHE A 64 5.01 3.46 -1.79
CA PHE A 64 5.54 3.85 -3.09
C PHE A 64 6.97 3.35 -3.31
N VAL A 65 7.89 3.69 -2.40
CA VAL A 65 9.30 3.34 -2.51
C VAL A 65 9.48 1.82 -2.54
N PHE A 66 8.86 1.11 -1.60
CA PHE A 66 9.04 -0.34 -1.52
C PHE A 66 8.32 -1.08 -2.65
N SER A 67 7.21 -0.56 -3.19
CA SER A 67 6.60 -1.14 -4.39
C SER A 67 7.59 -1.15 -5.56
N PHE A 68 8.35 -0.07 -5.77
CA PHE A 68 9.43 -0.04 -6.77
C PHE A 68 10.56 -1.01 -6.45
N VAL A 69 10.98 -1.10 -5.18
CA VAL A 69 12.03 -2.04 -4.75
C VAL A 69 11.63 -3.50 -5.04
N TYR A 70 10.38 -3.88 -4.76
CA TYR A 70 9.90 -5.24 -5.03
C TYR A 70 9.74 -5.52 -6.53
N ILE A 71 9.37 -4.54 -7.36
CA ILE A 71 9.38 -4.71 -8.83
C ILE A 71 10.82 -4.91 -9.32
N ALA A 72 11.73 -4.01 -8.96
CA ALA A 72 13.12 -4.06 -9.41
C ALA A 72 13.82 -5.35 -8.93
N GLY A 73 13.64 -5.71 -7.67
CA GLY A 73 14.18 -6.92 -7.08
C GLY A 73 13.64 -8.20 -7.72
N PHE A 74 12.35 -8.25 -8.03
CA PHE A 74 11.75 -9.36 -8.75
C PHE A 74 12.32 -9.52 -10.16
N LEU A 75 12.66 -8.40 -10.84
CA LEU A 75 13.22 -8.42 -12.20
C LEU A 75 14.72 -8.73 -12.24
N THR A 76 15.48 -8.38 -11.20
CA THR A 76 16.95 -8.42 -11.22
C THR A 76 17.57 -9.47 -10.29
N ALA A 77 16.87 -9.86 -9.21
CA ALA A 77 17.43 -10.63 -8.11
C ALA A 77 16.42 -11.65 -7.56
N ALA A 78 15.68 -12.33 -8.45
CA ALA A 78 14.64 -13.31 -8.07
C ALA A 78 15.14 -14.44 -7.16
N THR A 79 16.43 -14.76 -7.19
CA THR A 79 17.06 -15.81 -6.36
C THR A 79 17.51 -15.32 -4.97
N ASN A 80 17.44 -14.02 -4.68
CA ASN A 80 17.86 -13.46 -3.40
C ASN A 80 16.77 -13.65 -2.32
N PHE A 81 17.16 -14.06 -1.12
CA PHE A 81 16.26 -14.23 0.03
C PHE A 81 15.48 -12.95 0.37
N LEU A 82 16.06 -11.77 0.12
CA LEU A 82 15.37 -10.49 0.28
C LEU A 82 14.12 -10.33 -0.59
N PHE A 83 14.00 -11.11 -1.66
CA PHE A 83 12.83 -11.17 -2.54
C PHE A 83 12.12 -12.53 -2.48
N SER A 84 12.35 -13.29 -1.40
CA SER A 84 11.63 -14.54 -1.12
C SER A 84 10.13 -14.31 -0.89
N ILE A 85 9.36 -15.40 -0.91
CA ILE A 85 7.94 -15.38 -0.54
C ILE A 85 7.76 -14.84 0.90
N ALA A 86 8.62 -15.24 1.84
CA ALA A 86 8.59 -14.75 3.23
C ALA A 86 8.72 -13.22 3.30
N SER A 87 9.70 -12.65 2.58
CA SER A 87 9.91 -11.21 2.53
C SER A 87 8.68 -10.47 2.00
N HIS A 88 8.08 -10.97 0.91
CA HIS A 88 6.84 -10.40 0.36
C HIS A 88 5.71 -10.42 1.39
N VAL A 89 5.48 -11.56 2.06
CA VAL A 89 4.40 -11.68 3.06
C VAL A 89 4.60 -10.71 4.23
N VAL A 90 5.82 -10.62 4.77
CA VAL A 90 6.12 -9.72 5.89
C VAL A 90 5.91 -8.26 5.49
N TRP A 91 6.46 -7.83 4.36
CA TRP A 91 6.29 -6.45 3.91
C TRP A 91 4.84 -6.11 3.56
N LEU A 92 4.14 -7.01 2.86
CA LEU A 92 2.73 -6.83 2.56
C LEU A 92 1.88 -6.72 3.83
N PHE A 93 2.18 -7.53 4.86
CA PHE A 93 1.47 -7.46 6.14
C PHE A 93 1.72 -6.16 6.89
N VAL A 94 2.97 -5.71 6.99
CA VAL A 94 3.30 -4.42 7.63
C VAL A 94 2.64 -3.26 6.90
N THR A 95 2.71 -3.26 5.57
CA THR A 95 2.10 -2.22 4.73
C THR A 95 0.57 -2.25 4.84
N TRP A 96 -0.03 -3.44 4.89
CA TRP A 96 -1.47 -3.62 5.12
C TRP A 96 -1.90 -3.04 6.47
N VAL A 97 -1.13 -3.24 7.54
CA VAL A 97 -1.39 -2.64 8.86
C VAL A 97 -1.28 -1.12 8.80
N PHE A 98 -0.26 -0.57 8.15
CA PHE A 98 -0.12 0.89 7.99
C PHE A 98 -1.30 1.49 7.26
N GLN A 99 -1.68 0.94 6.10
CA GLN A 99 -2.80 1.48 5.32
C GLN A 99 -4.14 1.31 6.05
N LEU A 100 -4.37 0.18 6.72
CA LEU A 100 -5.59 -0.02 7.52
C LEU A 100 -5.66 0.99 8.67
N ALA A 101 -4.61 1.05 9.48
CA ALA A 101 -4.59 1.90 10.67
C ALA A 101 -4.68 3.38 10.29
N GLY A 102 -3.94 3.82 9.27
CA GLY A 102 -3.92 5.20 8.80
C GLY A 102 -5.26 5.62 8.21
N THR A 103 -5.79 4.81 7.30
CA THR A 103 -7.05 5.13 6.60
C THR A 103 -8.24 5.07 7.55
N ALA A 104 -8.37 4.00 8.35
CA ALA A 104 -9.47 3.90 9.31
C ALA A 104 -9.41 4.99 10.40
N ALA A 105 -8.20 5.36 10.86
CA ALA A 105 -8.04 6.47 11.79
C ALA A 105 -8.43 7.80 11.13
N LEU A 106 -8.11 8.04 9.86
CA LEU A 106 -8.55 9.23 9.13
C LEU A 106 -10.07 9.23 8.95
N SER A 107 -10.66 8.14 8.44
CA SER A 107 -12.11 7.97 8.29
C SER A 107 -12.86 8.29 9.58
N SER A 108 -12.40 7.74 10.71
CA SER A 108 -13.02 8.02 12.02
C SER A 108 -12.84 9.47 12.48
N ALA A 109 -11.71 10.12 12.17
CA ALA A 109 -11.49 11.52 12.50
C ALA A 109 -12.34 12.48 11.65
N LEU A 110 -12.70 12.08 10.44
CA LEU A 110 -13.60 12.83 9.56
C LEU A 110 -15.08 12.55 9.85
N GLY A 111 -15.39 11.45 10.55
CA GLY A 111 -16.76 10.97 10.73
C GLY A 111 -17.30 10.19 9.54
N GLY A 112 -16.41 9.66 8.70
CA GLY A 112 -16.68 9.09 7.38
C GLY A 112 -16.42 10.09 6.24
N SER A 113 -16.94 9.78 5.06
CA SER A 113 -16.81 10.65 3.89
C SER A 113 -17.49 11.99 4.13
N LEU A 114 -16.77 13.09 3.87
CA LEU A 114 -17.28 14.45 4.03
C LEU A 114 -18.22 14.82 2.87
N ASP A 115 -19.31 15.54 3.17
CA ASP A 115 -20.08 16.24 2.15
C ASP A 115 -19.54 17.66 1.99
N CYS A 116 -18.83 17.92 0.88
CA CYS A 116 -18.21 19.22 0.62
C CYS A 116 -19.20 20.35 0.32
N SER A 117 -20.50 20.06 0.22
CA SER A 117 -21.56 21.07 0.12
C SER A 117 -21.93 21.65 1.49
N PHE A 118 -21.72 20.88 2.56
CA PHE A 118 -22.09 21.27 3.94
C PHE A 118 -20.88 21.36 4.88
N TYR A 119 -19.74 20.81 4.50
CA TYR A 119 -18.52 20.85 5.27
C TYR A 119 -17.81 22.20 5.10
N ASN A 120 -17.75 22.98 6.18
CA ASN A 120 -17.11 24.30 6.19
C ASN A 120 -15.60 24.26 6.48
N GLY A 121 -14.99 23.08 6.62
CA GLY A 121 -13.56 22.95 6.87
C GLY A 121 -12.73 23.00 5.58
N PRO A 122 -11.43 23.34 5.69
CA PRO A 122 -10.58 23.47 4.52
C PRO A 122 -10.21 22.11 3.91
N HIS A 123 -9.95 22.12 2.60
CA HIS A 123 -9.46 20.98 1.83
C HIS A 123 -10.33 19.72 1.87
N CYS A 124 -11.67 19.89 1.90
CA CYS A 124 -12.64 18.80 1.91
C CYS A 124 -12.39 17.73 0.83
N SER A 125 -12.26 18.15 -0.43
CA SER A 125 -12.08 17.23 -1.55
C SER A 125 -10.75 16.47 -1.46
N GLN A 126 -9.69 17.11 -0.96
CA GLN A 126 -8.39 16.47 -0.76
C GLN A 126 -8.43 15.46 0.39
N LEU A 127 -9.16 15.74 1.47
CA LEU A 127 -9.36 14.79 2.57
C LEU A 127 -10.14 13.56 2.11
N ASN A 128 -11.25 13.75 1.38
CA ASN A 128 -12.01 12.65 0.80
C ASN A 128 -11.16 11.84 -0.20
N ALA A 129 -10.36 12.51 -1.04
CA ALA A 129 -9.47 11.83 -1.97
C ALA A 129 -8.39 11.02 -1.22
N LEU A 130 -7.78 11.59 -0.18
CA LEU A 130 -6.78 10.90 0.64
C LEU A 130 -7.37 9.63 1.28
N GLU A 131 -8.57 9.74 1.88
CA GLU A 131 -9.28 8.59 2.44
C GLU A 131 -9.58 7.53 1.38
N ALA A 132 -10.08 7.94 0.21
CA ALA A 132 -10.40 7.03 -0.88
C ALA A 132 -9.17 6.26 -1.39
N PHE A 133 -8.05 6.95 -1.63
CA PHE A 133 -6.82 6.29 -2.06
C PHE A 133 -6.23 5.36 -0.99
N GLY A 134 -6.32 5.73 0.29
CA GLY A 134 -5.94 4.84 1.39
C GLY A 134 -6.73 3.53 1.40
N TRP A 135 -8.05 3.59 1.19
CA TRP A 135 -8.90 2.39 1.07
C TRP A 135 -8.59 1.58 -0.19
N ILE A 136 -8.34 2.22 -1.32
CA ILE A 136 -7.94 1.55 -2.57
C ILE A 136 -6.63 0.77 -2.36
N CYS A 137 -5.62 1.40 -1.76
CA CYS A 137 -4.35 0.75 -1.43
C CYS A 137 -4.55 -0.43 -0.45
N TRP A 138 -5.37 -0.26 0.58
CA TRP A 138 -5.67 -1.33 1.54
C TRP A 138 -6.38 -2.53 0.91
N ILE A 139 -7.37 -2.31 0.03
CA ILE A 139 -8.07 -3.38 -0.69
C ILE A 139 -7.09 -4.13 -1.60
N LEU A 140 -6.26 -3.41 -2.35
CA LEU A 140 -5.26 -4.01 -3.23
C LEU A 140 -4.26 -4.86 -2.42
N LEU A 141 -3.75 -4.33 -1.30
CA LEU A 141 -2.88 -5.05 -0.38
C LEU A 141 -3.53 -6.30 0.20
N THR A 142 -4.83 -6.27 0.49
CA THR A 142 -5.57 -7.42 1.00
C THR A 142 -5.55 -8.58 -0.01
N PHE A 143 -5.81 -8.31 -1.28
CA PHE A 143 -5.73 -9.33 -2.33
C PHE A 143 -4.29 -9.82 -2.55
N MET A 144 -3.31 -8.91 -2.56
CA MET A 144 -1.90 -9.27 -2.71
C MET A 144 -1.40 -10.14 -1.55
N LEU A 145 -1.74 -9.80 -0.32
CA LEU A 145 -1.37 -10.55 0.89
C LEU A 145 -2.03 -11.94 0.90
N ALA A 146 -3.33 -12.02 0.61
CA ALA A 146 -4.03 -13.30 0.51
C ALA A 146 -3.39 -14.22 -0.53
N PHE A 147 -3.03 -13.68 -1.70
CA PHE A 147 -2.36 -14.42 -2.75
C PHE A 147 -0.95 -14.86 -2.36
N ALA A 148 -0.16 -13.98 -1.73
CA ALA A 148 1.19 -14.30 -1.27
C ALA A 148 1.19 -15.41 -0.19
N VAL A 149 0.26 -15.34 0.77
CA VAL A 149 0.06 -16.39 1.78
C VAL A 149 -0.37 -17.71 1.11
N TRP A 150 -1.25 -17.66 0.12
CA TRP A 150 -1.68 -18.85 -0.62
C TRP A 150 -0.52 -19.52 -1.37
N ILE A 151 0.31 -18.74 -2.07
CA ILE A 151 1.53 -19.26 -2.72
C ILE A 151 2.50 -19.84 -1.68
N GLY A 152 2.73 -19.13 -0.58
CA GLY A 152 3.61 -19.59 0.49
C GLY A 152 3.14 -20.91 1.12
N ALA A 153 1.83 -21.03 1.39
CA ALA A 153 1.24 -22.27 1.89
C ALA A 153 1.40 -23.43 0.90
N ARG A 154 1.26 -23.18 -0.41
CA ARG A 154 1.49 -24.19 -1.45
C ARG A 154 2.95 -24.62 -1.52
N SER A 155 3.89 -23.67 -1.45
CA SER A 155 5.34 -23.94 -1.45
C SER A 155 5.78 -24.73 -0.21
N ALA A 156 5.22 -24.41 0.97
CA ALA A 156 5.48 -25.15 2.20
C ALA A 156 4.97 -26.59 2.12
N ARG A 157 3.77 -26.81 1.54
CA ARG A 157 3.21 -28.15 1.34
C ARG A 157 4.00 -29.00 0.33
N SER A 158 4.72 -28.38 -0.59
CA SER A 158 5.60 -29.09 -1.55
C SER A 158 7.03 -29.32 -1.03
N GLY A 159 7.32 -29.01 0.23
CA GLY A 159 8.63 -29.24 0.85
C GLY A 159 9.68 -28.15 0.59
N ASN A 160 9.34 -27.07 -0.12
CA ASN A 160 10.27 -26.00 -0.49
C ASN A 160 10.30 -24.83 0.52
N GLY A 161 9.36 -24.81 1.48
CA GLY A 161 9.25 -23.77 2.50
C GLY A 161 8.92 -22.37 1.94
N PHE A 162 9.06 -21.33 2.77
CA PHE A 162 8.79 -19.92 2.42
C PHE A 162 10.03 -19.14 1.96
N GLY A 163 11.23 -19.74 2.06
CA GLY A 163 12.49 -19.11 1.66
C GLY A 163 12.76 -19.13 0.16
N GLY A 164 11.98 -19.89 -0.61
CA GLY A 164 12.11 -19.99 -2.06
C GLY A 164 11.72 -18.70 -2.79
N ALA A 165 12.24 -18.58 -4.01
CA ALA A 165 11.83 -17.54 -4.96
C ALA A 165 10.35 -17.68 -5.32
N VAL A 166 9.69 -16.55 -5.60
CA VAL A 166 8.27 -16.51 -6.02
C VAL A 166 8.08 -17.15 -7.39
N VAL A 167 9.11 -17.12 -8.24
CA VAL A 167 9.22 -17.84 -9.53
C VAL A 167 10.64 -18.38 -9.68
N SER A 168 10.77 -19.59 -10.21
CA SER A 168 12.05 -20.13 -10.67
C SER A 168 12.48 -19.40 -11.95
N VAL A 169 13.76 -19.01 -12.03
CA VAL A 169 14.39 -18.51 -13.26
C VAL A 169 14.67 -19.68 -14.20
#